data_AF-A0A229SJY0-F1
#
_entry.id   AF-A0A229SJY0-F1
#
_cell.length_a   1.000
_cell.length_b   1.000
_cell.length_c   1.000
_cell.angle_alpha   90.00
_cell.angle_beta   90.00
_cell.angle_gamma   90.00
#
_symmetry.space_group_name_H-M   'P 1'
#
loop_
_entity.id
_entity.type
_entity.pdbx_description
1 polymer ?
#
loop_
_entity_poly.entity_id
_entity_poly.type
_entity_poly.pdbx_seq_one_letter_code
_entity_poly.pdbx_strand_id
1 'polypeptide(L)'
;VEAGVALNAQHERAYASGDQGGNATNQATAQQWMCQNFFDVRMFGAVMSTGKADRKAGRVQGPVQIGFARSIDPVTPFDIGITRVTPTRQEDVDAWNNPKEGQSKGKETEMGSKHIVPYGLYKGAGHFSAPLATRTGVTSDDLAILWRAFTNMFEHDRAAARAGLALRGLYVFT
;
A
#
# COMPACT_ATOMS: atom_id res chain seq x y z
N VAL A 1 9.18 6.08 -0.07
CA VAL A 1 9.21 6.26 1.40
C VAL A 1 9.22 4.89 2.03
N GLU A 2 10.15 4.66 2.94
CA GLU A 2 10.30 3.36 3.61
C GLU A 2 9.21 3.18 4.66
N ALA A 3 8.61 1.97 4.70
CA ALA A 3 7.62 1.65 5.71
C ALA A 3 8.26 1.70 7.11
N GLY A 4 7.58 2.34 8.06
CA GLY A 4 8.07 2.47 9.44
C GLY A 4 9.01 3.65 9.70
N VAL A 5 9.35 4.45 8.68
CA VAL A 5 10.17 5.68 8.85
C VAL A 5 9.33 6.93 8.62
N ALA A 6 9.44 7.92 9.51
CA ALA A 6 8.73 9.18 9.36
C ALA A 6 9.21 9.96 8.11
N LEU A 7 8.26 10.47 7.32
CA LEU A 7 8.55 11.25 6.12
C LEU A 7 9.44 12.48 6.41
N ASN A 8 9.18 13.17 7.52
CA ASN A 8 9.97 14.34 7.92
C ASN A 8 11.44 13.97 8.22
N ALA A 9 11.72 12.75 8.69
CA ALA A 9 13.10 12.30 8.90
C ALA A 9 13.84 12.12 7.56
N GLN A 10 13.13 11.71 6.51
CA GLN A 10 13.70 11.63 5.16
C GLN A 10 13.95 13.02 4.56
N HIS A 11 13.11 14.00 4.88
CA HIS A 11 13.42 15.39 4.53
C HIS A 11 14.72 15.84 5.20
N GLU A 12 14.86 15.62 6.52
CA GLU A 12 16.10 15.99 7.22
C GLU A 12 17.32 15.29 6.64
N ARG A 13 17.20 14.02 6.21
CA ARG A 13 18.28 13.30 5.50
C ARG A 13 18.66 13.98 4.17
N ALA A 14 17.69 14.50 3.42
CA ALA A 14 17.96 15.23 2.17
C ALA A 14 18.78 16.52 2.42
N TYR A 15 18.58 17.16 3.56
CA TYR A 15 19.24 18.42 3.96
C TYR A 15 20.49 18.22 4.85
N ALA A 16 20.77 17.01 5.34
CA ALA A 16 21.89 16.74 6.24
C ALA A 16 23.19 16.49 5.46
N SER A 17 24.25 17.25 5.77
CA SER A 17 25.57 17.13 5.15
C SER A 17 26.35 15.91 5.66
N GLY A 18 26.55 14.86 4.83
CA GLY A 18 27.51 13.79 5.10
C GLY A 18 27.22 12.41 4.46
N ASP A 19 28.30 11.79 3.95
CA ASP A 19 28.60 10.44 3.37
C ASP A 19 27.53 9.58 2.65
N GLN A 20 26.24 9.87 2.75
CA GLN A 20 25.19 9.32 1.88
C GLN A 20 24.29 10.43 1.33
N GLY A 21 24.93 11.52 0.87
CA GLY A 21 24.40 12.35 -0.20
C GLY A 21 23.39 13.45 0.14
N GLY A 22 23.16 13.81 1.41
CA GLY A 22 22.37 15.01 1.72
C GLY A 22 23.22 16.28 1.59
N ASN A 23 22.82 17.21 0.73
CA ASN A 23 23.39 18.56 0.59
C ASN A 23 22.36 19.50 -0.08
N ALA A 24 21.07 19.24 0.13
CA ALA A 24 20.03 20.11 -0.40
C ALA A 24 20.14 21.50 0.26
N THR A 25 20.36 22.53 -0.56
CA THR A 25 20.40 23.92 -0.12
C THR A 25 19.04 24.59 -0.22
N ASN A 26 18.12 23.99 -0.96
CA ASN A 26 16.79 24.50 -1.19
C ASN A 26 15.78 23.36 -1.43
N GLN A 27 14.49 23.71 -1.47
CA GLN A 27 13.40 22.76 -1.69
C GLN A 27 13.54 21.96 -3.00
N ALA A 28 14.04 22.57 -4.08
CA ALA A 28 14.16 21.91 -5.39
C ALA A 28 15.24 20.81 -5.40
N THR A 29 16.37 21.08 -4.76
CA THR A 29 17.46 20.09 -4.60
C THR A 29 17.04 18.96 -3.66
N ALA A 30 16.31 19.26 -2.58
CA ALA A 30 15.72 18.25 -1.71
C ALA A 30 14.70 17.38 -2.48
N GLN A 31 13.87 18.00 -3.31
CA GLN A 31 12.89 17.30 -4.15
C GLN A 31 13.56 16.31 -5.12
N GLN A 32 14.63 16.73 -5.80
CA GLN A 32 15.40 15.86 -6.69
C GLN A 32 16.08 14.73 -5.93
N TRP A 33 16.69 15.01 -4.78
CA TRP A 33 17.28 13.98 -3.92
C TRP A 33 16.24 12.93 -3.52
N MET A 34 15.03 13.36 -3.14
CA MET A 34 13.93 12.44 -2.83
C MET A 34 13.54 11.57 -4.05
N CYS A 35 13.50 12.14 -5.25
CA CYS A 35 13.23 11.36 -6.47
C CYS A 35 14.37 10.37 -6.79
N GLN A 36 15.62 10.71 -6.52
CA GLN A 36 16.75 9.81 -6.79
C GLN A 36 16.78 8.62 -5.83
N ASN A 37 16.49 8.86 -4.54
CA ASN A 37 16.60 7.85 -3.49
C ASN A 37 15.35 6.99 -3.30
N PHE A 38 14.18 7.45 -3.74
CA PHE A 38 12.91 6.75 -3.52
C PHE A 38 12.18 6.45 -4.84
N PHE A 39 12.08 5.17 -5.18
CA PHE A 39 11.41 4.70 -6.39
C PHE A 39 9.93 5.10 -6.46
N ASP A 40 9.19 4.99 -5.36
CA ASP A 40 7.77 5.37 -5.30
C ASP A 40 7.56 6.88 -5.52
N VAL A 41 8.41 7.72 -4.93
CA VAL A 41 8.39 9.18 -5.15
C VAL A 41 8.71 9.49 -6.61
N ARG A 42 9.69 8.79 -7.19
CA ARG A 42 10.11 8.95 -8.59
C ARG A 42 9.01 8.55 -9.58
N MET A 43 8.30 7.45 -9.31
CA MET A 43 7.34 6.84 -10.23
C MET A 43 5.92 7.37 -10.07
N PHE A 44 5.44 7.53 -8.84
CA PHE A 44 4.05 7.91 -8.53
C PHE A 44 3.92 9.34 -8.00
N GLY A 45 5.02 9.92 -7.53
CA GLY A 45 5.05 11.25 -6.92
C GLY A 45 4.70 11.21 -5.42
N ALA A 46 4.87 12.36 -4.77
CA ALA A 46 4.59 12.52 -3.35
C ALA A 46 4.31 13.98 -3.00
N VAL A 47 3.53 14.19 -1.94
CA VAL A 47 3.37 15.49 -1.29
C VAL A 47 4.28 15.52 -0.07
N MET A 48 5.29 16.38 -0.10
CA MET A 48 6.40 16.47 0.85
C MET A 48 6.53 17.90 1.42
N SER A 49 5.40 18.59 1.53
CA SER A 49 5.29 19.96 2.04
C SER A 49 5.06 20.04 3.55
N THR A 50 5.08 18.90 4.24
CA THR A 50 4.92 18.79 5.70
C THR A 50 6.27 18.87 6.41
N GLY A 51 6.25 19.23 7.70
CA GLY A 51 7.46 19.38 8.52
C GLY A 51 7.88 20.85 8.72
N LYS A 52 9.14 21.06 9.14
CA LYS A 52 9.69 22.40 9.39
C LYS A 52 9.69 23.23 8.11
N ALA A 53 9.43 24.53 8.23
CA ALA A 53 9.28 25.44 7.10
C ALA A 53 10.51 25.49 6.17
N ASP A 54 11.71 25.38 6.75
CA ASP A 54 13.01 25.41 6.08
C ASP A 54 13.46 24.05 5.51
N ARG A 55 12.73 22.97 5.81
CA ARG A 55 13.10 21.58 5.46
C ARG A 55 12.04 20.85 4.64
N LYS A 56 11.28 21.57 3.80
CA LYS A 56 10.24 20.97 2.94
C LYS A 56 10.83 20.51 1.60
N ALA A 57 10.41 19.35 1.10
CA ALA A 57 10.82 18.84 -0.21
C ALA A 57 9.76 19.04 -1.32
N GLY A 58 8.71 19.83 -1.03
CA GLY A 58 7.74 20.28 -2.03
C GLY A 58 6.73 19.22 -2.46
N ARG A 59 6.34 19.22 -3.74
CA ARG A 59 5.41 18.25 -4.33
C ARG A 59 5.94 17.75 -5.66
N VAL A 60 5.93 16.44 -5.83
CA VAL A 60 6.27 15.74 -7.08
C VAL A 60 4.99 15.12 -7.65
N GLN A 61 4.79 15.28 -8.95
CA GLN A 61 3.82 14.49 -9.70
C GLN A 61 4.60 13.41 -10.46
N GLY A 62 4.31 12.14 -10.19
CA GLY A 62 4.97 11.03 -10.87
C GLY A 62 4.45 10.83 -12.29
N PRO A 63 5.26 10.21 -13.17
CA PRO A 63 4.86 9.90 -14.53
C PRO A 63 3.83 8.77 -14.64
N VAL A 64 3.75 7.87 -13.65
CA VAL A 64 2.79 6.76 -13.65
C VAL A 64 1.55 7.16 -12.88
N GLN A 65 0.40 7.07 -13.53
CA GLN A 65 -0.91 7.29 -12.90
C GLN A 65 -1.82 6.12 -13.22
N ILE A 66 -2.45 5.56 -12.18
CA ILE A 66 -3.30 4.38 -12.29
C ILE A 66 -4.71 4.77 -11.86
N GLY A 67 -5.69 4.45 -12.70
CA GLY A 67 -7.10 4.67 -12.41
C GLY A 67 -7.70 3.55 -11.55
N PHE A 68 -8.97 3.71 -11.16
CA PHE A 68 -9.67 2.68 -10.42
C PHE A 68 -9.93 1.46 -11.31
N ALA A 69 -9.47 0.30 -10.86
CA ALA A 69 -9.78 -0.96 -11.52
C ALA A 69 -11.27 -1.28 -11.36
N ARG A 70 -11.90 -1.78 -12.42
CA ARG A 70 -13.31 -2.19 -12.40
C ARG A 70 -13.44 -3.64 -12.85
N SER A 71 -14.40 -4.35 -12.28
CA SER A 71 -14.73 -5.68 -12.75
C SER A 71 -15.26 -5.59 -14.18
N ILE A 72 -14.90 -6.57 -15.02
CA ILE A 72 -15.41 -6.67 -16.39
C ILE A 72 -16.89 -7.05 -16.36
N ASP A 73 -17.22 -8.05 -15.54
CA ASP A 73 -18.58 -8.47 -15.27
C ASP A 73 -19.03 -7.99 -13.87
N PRO A 74 -20.34 -7.86 -13.62
CA PRO A 74 -20.85 -7.63 -12.27
C PRO A 74 -20.38 -8.72 -11.31
N VAL A 75 -19.94 -8.32 -10.13
CA VAL A 75 -19.52 -9.24 -9.06
C VAL A 75 -20.58 -9.28 -7.95
N THR A 76 -20.82 -10.45 -7.39
CA THR A 76 -21.71 -10.61 -6.23
C THR A 76 -20.89 -10.92 -4.99
N PRO A 77 -20.86 -10.03 -3.99
CA PRO A 77 -20.18 -10.30 -2.74
C PRO A 77 -21.00 -11.29 -1.90
N PHE A 78 -20.33 -12.28 -1.30
CA PHE A 78 -20.91 -13.23 -0.37
C PHE A 78 -20.42 -12.92 1.03
N ASP A 79 -21.31 -13.08 2.01
CA ASP A 79 -20.95 -13.09 3.42
C ASP A 79 -20.91 -14.53 3.93
N ILE A 80 -19.74 -14.97 4.36
CA ILE A 80 -19.53 -16.31 4.89
C ILE A 80 -19.34 -16.21 6.41
N GLY A 81 -20.28 -16.80 7.15
CA GLY A 81 -20.14 -16.98 8.59
C GLY A 81 -18.98 -17.91 8.92
N ILE A 82 -18.13 -17.49 9.85
CA ILE A 82 -17.00 -18.25 10.38
C ILE A 82 -17.07 -18.29 11.90
N THR A 83 -16.39 -19.26 12.50
CA THR A 83 -16.28 -19.39 13.96
C THR A 83 -14.84 -19.28 14.40
N ARG A 84 -14.63 -18.66 15.57
CA ARG A 84 -13.39 -18.78 16.34
C ARG A 84 -13.70 -19.52 17.62
N VAL A 85 -13.10 -20.69 17.76
CA VAL A 85 -13.38 -21.61 18.88
C VAL A 85 -12.89 -21.04 20.21
N THR A 86 -11.89 -20.15 20.22
CA THR A 86 -11.38 -19.56 21.46
C THR A 86 -12.05 -18.20 21.74
N PRO A 87 -12.79 -18.07 22.86
CA PRO A 87 -13.33 -16.78 23.33
C PRO A 87 -12.21 -15.80 23.68
N THR A 88 -12.49 -14.50 23.61
CA THR A 88 -11.45 -13.47 23.84
C THR A 88 -11.18 -13.21 25.32
N ARG A 89 -12.22 -13.31 26.16
CA ARG A 89 -12.19 -12.88 27.56
C ARG A 89 -12.26 -14.09 28.48
N GLN A 90 -11.46 -14.09 29.55
CA GLN A 90 -11.49 -15.14 30.55
C GLN A 90 -12.86 -15.24 31.24
N GLU A 91 -13.53 -14.11 31.45
CA GLU A 91 -14.89 -14.03 32.00
C GLU A 91 -15.91 -14.85 31.19
N ASP A 92 -15.82 -14.82 29.86
CA ASP A 92 -16.72 -15.56 28.97
C ASP A 92 -16.48 -17.08 29.07
N VAL A 93 -15.23 -17.50 29.32
CA VAL A 93 -14.83 -18.90 29.50
C VAL A 93 -15.28 -19.42 30.88
N ASP A 94 -15.05 -18.61 31.93
CA ASP A 94 -15.40 -18.99 33.30
C ASP A 94 -16.91 -19.09 33.48
N ALA A 95 -17.66 -18.17 32.88
CA ALA A 95 -19.13 -18.19 32.88
C ALA A 95 -19.70 -19.36 32.06
N TRP A 96 -19.00 -19.82 31.03
CA TRP A 96 -19.37 -21.01 30.26
C TRP A 96 -19.10 -22.31 31.04
N ASN A 97 -17.92 -22.43 31.63
CA ASN A 97 -17.51 -23.64 32.36
C ASN A 97 -18.22 -23.80 33.71
N ASN A 98 -18.56 -22.69 34.38
CA ASN A 98 -19.22 -22.68 35.68
C ASN A 98 -20.45 -21.75 35.68
N PRO A 99 -21.56 -22.15 35.01
CA PRO A 99 -22.73 -21.29 34.87
C PRO A 99 -23.42 -21.06 36.22
N LYS A 100 -23.69 -19.79 36.56
CA LYS A 100 -24.44 -19.39 37.76
C LYS A 100 -25.88 -19.01 37.39
N GLU A 101 -26.83 -19.44 38.21
CA GLU A 101 -28.25 -19.16 38.01
C GLU A 101 -28.51 -17.63 38.06
N GLY A 102 -29.17 -17.09 37.03
CA GLY A 102 -29.43 -15.65 36.89
C GLY A 102 -28.32 -14.82 36.23
N GLN A 103 -27.21 -15.42 35.78
CA GLN A 103 -26.15 -14.75 35.02
C GLN A 103 -26.02 -15.26 33.57
N SER A 104 -25.38 -14.47 32.70
CA SER A 104 -25.10 -14.86 31.31
C SER A 104 -24.22 -16.13 31.28
N LYS A 105 -24.55 -17.09 30.41
CA LYS A 105 -23.83 -18.36 30.25
C LYS A 105 -22.42 -18.22 29.63
N GLY A 106 -21.90 -17.00 29.46
CA GLY A 106 -20.62 -16.79 28.77
C GLY A 106 -20.68 -17.20 27.30
N LYS A 107 -19.51 -17.42 26.68
CA LYS A 107 -19.41 -17.83 25.27
C LYS A 107 -18.44 -18.99 25.12
N GLU A 108 -18.86 -20.04 24.42
CA GLU A 108 -17.96 -21.12 24.01
C GLU A 108 -17.18 -20.77 22.74
N THR A 109 -17.82 -20.04 21.82
CA THR A 109 -17.24 -19.67 20.51
C THR A 109 -17.63 -18.24 20.14
N GLU A 110 -16.84 -17.62 19.26
CA GLU A 110 -17.14 -16.31 18.69
C GLU A 110 -17.52 -16.46 17.21
N MET A 111 -18.58 -15.78 16.78
CA MET A 111 -18.98 -15.73 15.38
C MET A 111 -18.29 -14.55 14.69
N GLY A 112 -17.75 -14.80 13.50
CA GLY A 112 -17.23 -13.78 12.60
C GLY A 112 -17.89 -13.89 11.22
N SER A 113 -17.65 -12.87 10.40
CA SER A 113 -18.06 -12.83 9.00
C SER A 113 -16.85 -12.63 8.11
N LYS A 114 -16.90 -13.19 6.90
CA LYS A 114 -15.91 -12.99 5.87
C LYS A 114 -16.60 -12.67 4.56
N HIS A 115 -16.45 -11.42 4.12
CA HIS A 115 -16.93 -10.99 2.82
C HIS A 115 -15.96 -11.44 1.73
N ILE A 116 -16.45 -12.17 0.74
CA ILE A 116 -15.67 -12.62 -0.41
C ILE A 116 -16.36 -12.28 -1.72
N VAL A 117 -15.58 -12.18 -2.79
CA VAL A 117 -16.08 -12.26 -4.16
C VAL A 117 -15.67 -13.64 -4.70
N PRO A 118 -16.61 -14.54 -5.03
CA PRO A 118 -16.27 -15.89 -5.48
C PRO A 118 -15.37 -15.90 -6.71
N TYR A 119 -15.65 -15.00 -7.66
CA TYR A 119 -14.82 -14.75 -8.83
C TYR A 119 -15.03 -13.33 -9.34
N GLY A 120 -13.97 -12.71 -9.85
CA GLY A 120 -14.04 -11.43 -10.53
C GLY A 120 -12.78 -11.18 -11.34
N LEU A 121 -12.95 -10.79 -12.60
CA LEU A 121 -11.86 -10.31 -13.44
C LEU A 121 -11.89 -8.79 -13.45
N TYR A 122 -10.84 -8.17 -12.91
CA TYR A 122 -10.72 -6.72 -12.81
C TYR A 122 -9.76 -6.18 -13.86
N LYS A 123 -10.17 -5.12 -14.56
CA LYS A 123 -9.33 -4.37 -15.48
C LYS A 123 -8.92 -3.05 -14.85
N GLY A 124 -7.63 -2.90 -14.61
CA GLY A 124 -7.00 -1.61 -14.32
C GLY A 124 -6.49 -0.96 -15.61
N ALA A 125 -6.49 0.36 -15.65
CA ALA A 125 -5.85 1.13 -16.70
C ALA A 125 -4.97 2.21 -16.06
N GLY A 126 -3.82 2.46 -16.67
CA GLY A 126 -2.90 3.51 -16.25
C GLY A 126 -2.25 4.14 -17.47
N HIS A 127 -1.60 5.27 -17.25
CA HIS A 127 -0.83 5.96 -18.28
C HIS A 127 0.54 6.36 -17.76
N PHE A 128 1.46 6.53 -18.69
CA PHE A 128 2.82 6.98 -18.45
C PHE A 128 3.07 8.29 -19.20
N SER A 129 3.56 9.31 -18.50
CA SER A 129 3.87 10.62 -19.08
C SER A 129 5.39 10.83 -19.20
N ALA A 130 5.90 10.81 -20.43
CA ALA A 130 7.32 11.06 -20.70
C ALA A 130 7.81 12.44 -20.20
N PRO A 131 7.06 13.56 -20.38
CA PRO A 131 7.48 14.84 -19.83
C PRO A 131 7.62 14.85 -18.29
N LEU A 132 6.76 14.12 -17.57
CA LEU A 132 6.90 13.98 -16.12
C LEU A 132 8.07 13.07 -15.75
N ALA A 133 8.34 12.04 -16.55
CA ALA A 133 9.46 11.13 -16.35
C ALA A 133 10.80 11.86 -16.45
N THR A 134 10.94 12.77 -17.43
CA THR A 134 12.13 13.63 -17.57
C THR A 134 12.36 14.49 -16.32
N ARG A 135 11.29 14.95 -15.67
CA ARG A 135 11.39 15.80 -14.47
C ARG A 135 11.78 15.01 -13.21
N THR A 136 11.35 13.76 -13.09
CA THR A 136 11.65 12.91 -11.93
C THR A 136 12.87 12.02 -12.12
N GLY A 137 13.41 11.94 -13.34
CA GLY A 137 14.60 11.16 -13.67
C GLY A 137 14.31 9.66 -13.82
N VAL A 138 13.10 9.29 -14.25
CA VAL A 138 12.75 7.88 -14.51
C VAL A 138 13.55 7.36 -15.70
N THR A 139 14.11 6.17 -15.52
CA THR A 139 14.92 5.46 -16.52
C THR A 139 14.16 4.29 -17.14
N SER A 140 14.70 3.71 -18.21
CA SER A 140 14.19 2.46 -18.77
C SER A 140 14.22 1.30 -17.76
N ASP A 141 15.25 1.29 -16.90
CA ASP A 141 15.42 0.26 -15.88
C ASP A 141 14.35 0.37 -14.80
N ASP A 142 13.97 1.60 -14.43
CA ASP A 142 12.85 1.84 -13.52
C ASP A 142 11.52 1.29 -14.09
N LEU A 143 11.30 1.46 -15.39
CA LEU A 143 10.12 0.88 -16.07
C LEU A 143 10.18 -0.65 -16.09
N ALA A 144 11.34 -1.24 -16.36
CA ALA A 144 11.51 -2.70 -16.32
C ALA A 144 11.21 -3.25 -14.91
N ILE A 145 11.67 -2.57 -13.86
CA ILE A 145 11.34 -2.89 -12.46
C ILE A 145 9.84 -2.77 -12.22
N LEU A 146 9.19 -1.71 -12.71
CA LEU A 146 7.75 -1.52 -12.57
C LEU A 146 6.96 -2.69 -13.19
N TRP A 147 7.31 -3.12 -14.41
CA TRP A 147 6.63 -4.23 -15.09
C TRP A 147 6.83 -5.56 -14.36
N ARG A 148 8.05 -5.80 -13.86
CA ARG A 148 8.33 -6.96 -13.01
C ARG A 148 7.51 -6.91 -11.70
N ALA A 149 7.41 -5.74 -11.08
CA ALA A 149 6.63 -5.54 -9.87
C ALA A 149 5.13 -5.81 -10.12
N PHE A 150 4.56 -5.35 -11.23
CA PHE A 150 3.18 -5.68 -11.62
C PHE A 150 2.96 -7.19 -11.77
N THR A 151 3.91 -7.87 -12.42
CA THR A 151 3.85 -9.32 -12.62
C THR A 151 3.81 -10.08 -11.30
N ASN A 152 4.57 -9.61 -10.31
CA ASN A 152 4.68 -10.27 -8.99
C ASN A 152 3.79 -9.64 -7.90
N MET A 153 2.93 -8.68 -8.26
CA MET A 153 2.26 -7.79 -7.30
C MET A 153 1.43 -8.55 -6.25
N PHE A 154 0.78 -9.64 -6.66
CA PHE A 154 -0.08 -10.44 -5.78
C PHE A 154 0.62 -11.64 -5.15
N GLU A 155 1.77 -12.05 -5.70
CA GLU A 155 2.48 -13.25 -5.22
C GLU A 155 3.06 -13.05 -3.82
N HIS A 156 3.42 -11.82 -3.47
CA HIS A 156 3.95 -11.44 -2.16
C HIS A 156 2.91 -10.86 -1.19
N ASP A 157 1.62 -10.74 -1.58
CA ASP A 157 0.52 -10.23 -0.72
C ASP A 157 -0.58 -11.29 -0.50
N ARG A 158 -0.19 -12.56 -0.39
CA ARG A 158 -1.14 -13.64 -0.07
C ARG A 158 -1.56 -13.55 1.39
N ALA A 159 -2.87 -13.41 1.61
CA ALA A 159 -3.47 -13.40 2.93
C ALA A 159 -4.79 -14.18 2.90
N ALA A 160 -5.33 -14.54 4.07
CA ALA A 160 -6.60 -15.28 4.18
C ALA A 160 -7.74 -14.60 3.39
N ALA A 161 -7.79 -13.27 3.34
CA ALA A 161 -8.81 -12.52 2.59
C ALA A 161 -8.52 -12.38 1.07
N ARG A 162 -7.30 -12.66 0.60
CA ARG A 162 -6.82 -12.38 -0.76
C ARG A 162 -6.07 -13.56 -1.41
N ALA A 163 -6.34 -14.78 -0.95
CA ALA A 163 -5.51 -15.95 -1.27
C ALA A 163 -5.40 -16.29 -2.77
N GLY A 164 -6.40 -15.92 -3.58
CA GLY A 164 -6.48 -16.25 -5.00
C GLY A 164 -6.25 -15.09 -5.97
N LEU A 165 -5.74 -13.94 -5.52
CA LEU A 165 -5.44 -12.83 -6.43
C LEU A 165 -4.23 -13.19 -7.31
N ALA A 166 -4.39 -13.05 -8.62
CA ALA A 166 -3.34 -13.30 -9.59
C ALA A 166 -3.48 -12.36 -10.78
N LEU A 167 -2.36 -11.88 -11.31
CA LEU A 167 -2.35 -11.10 -12.54
C LEU A 167 -2.66 -12.02 -13.73
N ARG A 168 -3.69 -11.68 -14.51
CA ARG A 168 -4.07 -12.47 -15.70
C ARG A 168 -3.44 -11.98 -16.99
N GLY A 169 -3.19 -10.68 -17.10
CA GLY A 169 -2.54 -10.09 -18.27
C GLY A 169 -2.08 -8.66 -18.00
N LEU A 170 -0.92 -8.33 -18.54
CA LEU A 170 -0.37 -6.98 -18.59
C LEU A 170 -0.19 -6.59 -20.06
N TYR A 171 -0.94 -5.59 -20.51
CA TYR A 171 -0.88 -5.10 -21.87
C TYR A 171 -0.25 -3.72 -21.86
N VAL A 172 0.87 -3.56 -22.57
CA VAL A 172 1.62 -2.31 -22.65
C VAL A 172 1.51 -1.76 -24.07
N PHE A 173 1.14 -0.48 -24.17
CA PHE A 173 1.03 0.25 -25.43
C PHE A 173 2.11 1.34 -25.42
N THR A 174 3.02 1.30 -26.39
CA THR A 174 4.14 2.23 -26.55
C THR A 174 4.11 2.91 -27.90
#